data_AF-A0A4Y2LAY0-F1
#
_entry.id   AF-A0A4Y2LAY0-F1
#
_cell.length_a   1.000
_cell.length_b   1.000
_cell.length_c   1.000
_cell.angle_alpha   90.00
_cell.angle_beta   90.00
_cell.angle_gamma   90.00
#
_symmetry.space_group_name_H-M   'P 1'
#
loop_
_entity.id
_entity.type
_entity.pdbx_description
1 polymer ?
#
loop_
_entity_poly.entity_id
_entity_poly.type
_entity_poly.pdbx_seq_one_letter_code
_entity_poly.pdbx_strand_id
1 'polypeptide(L)'
;MIGGIHSDLIHQERLLLNLVDEKIKLIRSKPEFCLQGAEGHKAVLEKISLLVRKVRDSPGVILGHVKALEKETPKYPIKRVLCKVYSIPHGSTSMVQDTIFVAQMPKRIIVGCAENDAFHGTFQKSPFDVKHFDMNFIGIYVDGQPIPHDPIELNFNANSYIKGHYSLFSGTDKFGQDQGLFISREEYINGNTLFAFNVSPDLCD
;
A
#
# COMPACT_ATOMS: atom_id res chain seq x y z
N MET A 1 4.71 17.05 -12.83
CA MET A 1 4.83 15.83 -11.99
C MET A 1 5.27 14.69 -12.90
N ILE A 2 6.31 13.94 -12.51
CA ILE A 2 6.76 12.72 -13.20
C ILE A 2 6.84 11.61 -12.15
N GLY A 3 6.34 10.43 -12.48
CA GLY A 3 6.30 9.30 -11.56
C GLY A 3 6.00 8.01 -12.29
N GLY A 4 6.40 6.88 -11.69
CA GLY A 4 6.04 5.56 -12.18
C GLY A 4 4.55 5.29 -12.00
N ILE A 5 3.96 4.50 -12.90
CA ILE A 5 2.59 4.03 -12.75
C ILE A 5 2.57 2.99 -11.63
N HIS A 6 1.80 3.27 -10.58
CA HIS A 6 1.65 2.35 -9.46
C HIS A 6 0.71 1.19 -9.87
N SER A 7 1.28 0.08 -10.34
CA SER A 7 0.55 -1.14 -10.76
C SER A 7 1.38 -2.39 -10.45
N ASP A 8 0.74 -3.48 -10.01
CA ASP A 8 1.45 -4.70 -9.60
C ASP A 8 2.38 -5.27 -10.69
N LEU A 9 2.00 -5.13 -11.97
CA LEU A 9 2.80 -5.60 -13.12
C LEU A 9 4.03 -4.71 -13.40
N ILE A 10 4.01 -3.45 -12.96
CA ILE A 10 5.07 -2.48 -13.24
C ILE A 10 6.13 -2.47 -12.12
N HIS A 11 5.81 -2.99 -10.92
CA HIS A 11 6.75 -3.09 -9.79
C HIS A 11 7.60 -4.36 -9.79
N GLN A 12 7.65 -5.11 -10.89
CA GLN A 12 8.52 -6.27 -11.03
C GLN A 12 9.69 -5.96 -11.96
N GLU A 13 10.79 -6.68 -11.79
CA GLU A 13 12.08 -6.34 -12.43
C GLU A 13 12.22 -6.80 -13.88
N ARG A 14 11.34 -7.68 -14.36
CA ARG A 14 11.41 -8.23 -15.72
C ARG A 14 10.87 -7.23 -16.73
N LEU A 15 11.57 -7.12 -17.85
CA LEU A 15 11.10 -6.33 -18.98
C LEU A 15 9.94 -7.04 -19.68
N LEU A 16 8.99 -6.27 -20.19
CA LEU A 16 7.91 -6.79 -21.01
C LEU A 16 8.46 -7.22 -22.38
N LEU A 17 7.96 -8.34 -22.89
CA LEU A 17 8.37 -8.87 -24.19
C LEU A 17 8.09 -7.88 -25.32
N ASN A 18 8.94 -7.95 -26.35
CA ASN A 18 8.69 -7.19 -27.58
C ASN A 18 7.43 -7.70 -28.30
N LEU A 19 6.82 -6.82 -29.10
CA LEU A 19 5.66 -7.13 -29.95
C LEU A 19 4.41 -7.61 -29.17
N VAL A 20 4.28 -7.20 -27.91
CA VAL A 20 3.04 -7.37 -27.13
C VAL A 20 2.28 -6.05 -27.12
N ASP A 21 0.98 -6.10 -27.40
CA ASP A 21 0.10 -4.95 -27.30
C ASP A 21 -0.26 -4.67 -25.84
N GLU A 22 0.06 -3.48 -25.36
CA GLU A 22 -0.24 -3.03 -24.01
C GLU A 22 -1.27 -1.90 -24.02
N LYS A 23 -2.30 -2.05 -23.18
CA LYS A 23 -3.34 -1.02 -23.01
C LYS A 23 -3.39 -0.57 -21.57
N ILE A 24 -3.00 0.69 -21.35
CA ILE A 24 -3.08 1.34 -20.04
C ILE A 24 -4.30 2.27 -20.02
N LYS A 25 -5.23 2.03 -19.09
CA LYS A 25 -6.39 2.89 -18.85
C LYS A 25 -6.23 3.60 -17.51
N LEU A 26 -6.05 4.91 -17.55
CA LEU A 26 -6.02 5.75 -16.35
C LEU A 26 -7.40 6.41 -16.18
N ILE A 27 -8.02 6.19 -15.03
CA ILE A 27 -9.30 6.81 -14.67
C ILE A 27 -9.02 7.80 -13.56
N ARG A 28 -9.40 9.06 -13.78
CA ARG A 28 -9.19 10.10 -12.79
C ARG A 28 -10.21 9.97 -11.66
N SER A 29 -9.76 10.06 -10.42
CA SER A 29 -10.62 10.22 -9.25
C SER A 29 -11.46 11.50 -9.34
N LYS A 30 -12.54 11.55 -8.55
CA LYS A 30 -13.40 12.73 -8.47
C LYS A 30 -12.64 13.92 -7.84
N PRO A 31 -12.99 15.18 -8.16
CA PRO A 31 -12.33 16.36 -7.59
C PRO A 31 -12.31 16.37 -6.06
N GLU A 32 -13.41 15.94 -5.42
CA GLU A 32 -13.53 15.90 -3.96
C GLU A 32 -12.55 14.92 -3.30
N PHE A 33 -12.03 13.94 -4.04
CA PHE A 33 -11.04 12.98 -3.54
C PHE A 33 -9.61 13.47 -3.72
N CYS A 34 -9.32 14.21 -4.81
CA CYS A 34 -7.96 14.58 -5.19
C CYS A 34 -7.59 16.04 -4.93
N LEU A 35 -8.54 16.87 -4.49
CA LEU A 35 -8.32 18.28 -4.15
C LEU A 35 -8.79 18.55 -2.72
N GLN A 36 -8.00 19.35 -2.00
CA GLN A 36 -8.38 19.89 -0.70
C GLN A 36 -8.41 21.42 -0.81
N GLY A 37 -9.49 22.05 -0.33
CA GLY A 37 -9.67 23.50 -0.38
C GLY A 37 -11.13 23.93 -0.53
N ALA A 38 -11.33 25.04 -1.24
CA ALA A 38 -12.66 25.56 -1.52
C ALA A 38 -13.37 24.74 -2.60
N GLU A 39 -14.69 24.58 -2.43
CA GLU A 39 -15.54 23.89 -3.40
C GLU A 39 -15.56 24.61 -4.76
N GLY A 40 -16.03 23.92 -5.79
CA GLY A 40 -16.17 24.46 -7.15
C GLY A 40 -14.88 24.46 -7.98
N HIS A 41 -13.76 24.03 -7.41
CA HIS A 41 -12.51 23.83 -8.16
C HIS A 41 -12.47 22.44 -8.80
N LYS A 42 -11.89 22.37 -10.00
CA LYS A 42 -11.63 21.11 -10.71
C LYS A 42 -10.19 21.05 -11.16
N ALA A 43 -9.59 19.88 -11.03
CA ALA A 43 -8.33 19.61 -11.71
C ALA A 43 -8.61 19.50 -13.22
N VAL A 44 -7.70 19.98 -14.07
CA VAL A 44 -7.76 19.76 -15.52
C VAL A 44 -6.41 19.20 -15.94
N LEU A 45 -6.42 18.10 -16.68
CA LEU A 45 -5.21 17.48 -17.20
C LEU A 45 -4.99 18.03 -18.61
N GLU A 46 -4.06 18.98 -18.76
CA GLU A 46 -3.78 19.61 -20.06
C GLU A 46 -2.95 18.70 -20.97
N LYS A 47 -1.93 18.04 -20.41
CA LYS A 47 -1.05 17.14 -21.14
C LYS A 47 -0.69 15.94 -20.29
N ILE A 48 -0.88 14.76 -20.88
CA ILE A 48 -0.45 13.48 -20.31
C ILE A 48 0.51 12.86 -21.32
N SER A 49 1.66 12.39 -20.86
CA SER A 49 2.65 11.74 -21.72
C SER A 49 3.21 10.53 -20.99
N LEU A 50 3.26 9.40 -21.68
CA LEU A 50 3.85 8.17 -21.17
C LEU A 50 5.27 8.03 -21.74
N LEU A 51 6.25 7.93 -20.85
CA LEU A 51 7.64 7.69 -21.21
C LEU A 51 7.95 6.22 -20.90
N VAL A 52 8.29 5.45 -21.93
CA VAL A 52 8.62 4.01 -21.79
C VAL A 52 10.07 3.79 -22.21
N ARG A 53 10.84 3.10 -21.37
CA ARG A 53 12.20 2.67 -21.70
C ARG A 53 12.14 1.38 -22.53
N LYS A 54 12.75 1.41 -23.72
CA LYS A 54 12.96 0.22 -24.54
C LYS A 54 14.41 -0.22 -24.43
N VAL A 55 14.63 -1.52 -24.29
CA VAL A 55 15.96 -2.14 -24.24
C VAL A 55 16.25 -2.84 -25.56
N ARG A 56 17.51 -2.80 -26.00
CA ARG A 56 17.98 -3.53 -27.18
C ARG A 56 18.84 -4.68 -26.72
N ASP A 57 18.37 -5.89 -26.94
CA ASP A 57 19.08 -7.11 -26.60
C ASP A 57 19.95 -7.60 -27.76
N SER A 58 20.92 -8.46 -27.45
CA SER A 58 21.75 -9.08 -28.48
C SER A 58 20.95 -10.10 -29.31
N PRO A 59 21.30 -10.33 -30.59
CA PRO A 59 20.57 -11.27 -31.44
C PRO A 59 20.47 -12.69 -30.86
N GLY A 60 21.51 -13.14 -30.14
CA GLY A 60 21.52 -14.45 -29.48
C GLY A 60 20.49 -14.56 -28.35
N VAL A 61 20.31 -13.49 -27.57
CA VAL A 61 19.29 -13.42 -26.50
C VAL A 61 17.88 -13.43 -27.11
N ILE A 62 17.66 -12.67 -28.19
CA ILE A 62 16.39 -12.64 -28.91
C ILE A 62 16.04 -14.03 -29.45
N LEU A 63 16.99 -14.71 -30.10
CA LEU A 63 16.77 -16.08 -30.60
C LEU A 63 16.49 -17.07 -29.47
N GLY A 64 17.18 -16.93 -28.35
CA GLY A 64 16.93 -17.71 -27.13
C GLY A 64 15.51 -17.52 -26.61
N HIS A 65 15.02 -16.28 -26.54
CA HIS A 65 13.64 -15.99 -26.16
C HIS A 65 12.63 -16.59 -27.14
N VAL A 66 12.84 -16.47 -28.45
CA VAL A 66 11.95 -17.09 -29.46
C VAL A 66 11.83 -18.60 -29.25
N LYS A 67 12.96 -19.30 -29.07
CA LYS A 67 12.96 -20.76 -28.82
C LYS A 67 12.34 -21.15 -27.47
N ALA A 68 12.45 -20.30 -26.46
CA ALA A 68 11.82 -20.54 -25.17
C ALA A 68 10.29 -20.37 -25.26
N LEU A 69 9.83 -19.36 -26.01
CA LEU A 69 8.42 -19.06 -26.21
C LEU A 69 7.68 -20.10 -27.07
N GLU A 70 8.40 -20.88 -27.88
CA GLU A 70 7.85 -22.06 -28.56
C GLU A 70 7.46 -23.18 -27.58
N LYS A 71 8.06 -23.21 -26.38
CA LYS A 71 7.86 -24.28 -25.39
C LYS A 71 6.95 -23.85 -24.24
N GLU A 72 7.10 -22.63 -23.75
CA GLU A 72 6.39 -22.14 -22.57
C GLU A 72 6.05 -20.66 -22.68
N THR A 73 4.95 -20.26 -22.03
CA THR A 73 4.55 -18.86 -21.93
C THR A 73 5.42 -18.09 -20.94
N PRO A 74 5.64 -16.77 -21.17
CA PRO A 74 6.39 -15.96 -20.24
C PRO A 74 5.62 -15.82 -18.92
N LYS A 75 6.34 -15.97 -17.81
CA LYS A 75 5.78 -15.76 -16.46
C LYS A 75 6.37 -14.48 -15.88
N TYR A 76 5.49 -13.60 -15.38
CA TYR A 76 5.90 -12.40 -14.65
C TYR A 76 5.55 -12.59 -13.17
N PRO A 77 6.52 -12.46 -12.25
CA PRO A 77 6.22 -12.46 -10.83
C PRO A 77 5.46 -11.18 -10.49
N ILE A 78 4.35 -11.30 -9.76
CA ILE A 78 3.50 -10.16 -9.39
C ILE A 78 3.32 -10.18 -7.89
N LYS A 79 3.73 -9.10 -7.21
CA LYS A 79 3.38 -8.83 -5.81
C LYS A 79 2.09 -8.00 -5.81
N ARG A 80 0.98 -8.61 -5.40
CA ARG A 80 -0.35 -7.95 -5.41
C ARG A 80 -0.58 -7.16 -4.14
N VAL A 81 -1.10 -5.94 -4.28
CA VAL A 81 -1.62 -5.14 -3.16
C VAL A 81 -3.14 -5.24 -3.15
N LEU A 82 -3.71 -5.70 -2.04
CA LEU A 82 -5.16 -5.81 -1.86
C LEU A 82 -5.60 -4.91 -0.71
N CYS A 83 -6.60 -4.07 -0.98
CA CYS A 83 -7.22 -3.22 0.03
C CYS A 83 -8.58 -3.81 0.44
N LYS A 84 -8.80 -3.98 1.75
CA LYS A 84 -10.10 -4.31 2.33
C LYS A 84 -10.53 -3.19 3.25
N VAL A 85 -11.81 -2.83 3.16
CA VAL A 85 -12.38 -1.70 3.87
C VAL A 85 -13.51 -2.20 4.76
N TYR A 86 -13.47 -1.80 6.02
CA TYR A 86 -14.47 -2.13 7.02
C TYR A 86 -15.01 -0.85 7.64
N SER A 87 -16.32 -0.78 7.84
CA SER A 87 -16.96 0.37 8.48
C SER A 87 -17.15 0.09 9.97
N ILE A 88 -16.63 0.99 10.81
CA ILE A 88 -16.83 0.95 12.26
C ILE A 88 -18.00 1.86 12.60
N PRO A 89 -19.08 1.36 13.24
CA PRO A 89 -20.18 2.20 13.68
C PRO A 89 -19.76 3.24 14.72
N HIS A 90 -20.41 4.41 14.69
CA HIS A 90 -20.17 5.44 15.69
C HIS A 90 -20.53 4.92 17.10
N GLY A 91 -19.64 5.15 18.07
CA GLY A 91 -19.80 4.70 19.46
C GLY A 91 -19.29 3.27 19.73
N SER A 92 -18.83 2.55 18.71
CA SER A 92 -18.13 1.28 18.90
C SER A 92 -16.74 1.52 19.50
N THR A 93 -16.41 0.75 20.53
CA THR A 93 -15.09 0.79 21.20
C THR A 93 -14.14 -0.30 20.72
N SER A 94 -14.64 -1.29 19.99
CA SER A 94 -13.86 -2.39 19.45
C SER A 94 -14.43 -2.85 18.10
N MET A 95 -13.55 -3.40 17.27
CA MET A 95 -13.88 -4.09 16.03
C MET A 95 -13.00 -5.32 15.92
N VAL A 96 -13.60 -6.46 15.64
CA VAL A 96 -12.90 -7.71 15.31
C VAL A 96 -13.40 -8.17 13.97
N GLN A 97 -12.48 -8.49 13.07
CA GLN A 97 -12.80 -8.98 11.74
C GLN A 97 -12.10 -10.31 11.51
N ASP A 98 -12.90 -11.37 11.42
CA ASP A 98 -12.41 -12.70 11.08
C ASP A 98 -12.25 -12.86 9.57
N THR A 99 -11.37 -13.78 9.18
CA THR A 99 -11.25 -14.23 7.79
C THR A 99 -10.94 -13.07 6.83
N ILE A 100 -10.08 -12.13 7.25
CA ILE A 100 -9.69 -10.96 6.46
C ILE A 100 -9.10 -11.39 5.12
N PHE A 101 -8.29 -12.45 5.05
CA PHE A 101 -7.81 -13.00 3.79
C PHE A 101 -8.08 -14.50 3.75
N VAL A 102 -8.51 -15.00 2.59
CA VAL A 102 -8.83 -16.42 2.37
C VAL A 102 -7.88 -16.97 1.30
N ALA A 103 -7.38 -18.19 1.52
CA ALA A 103 -6.50 -18.96 0.64
C ALA A 103 -5.08 -18.41 0.47
N GLN A 104 -4.91 -17.13 0.18
CA GLN A 104 -3.58 -16.51 0.06
C GLN A 104 -3.29 -15.65 1.29
N MET A 105 -2.31 -16.09 2.06
CA MET A 105 -1.78 -15.32 3.17
C MET A 105 -0.94 -14.16 2.61
N PRO A 106 -1.24 -12.90 2.96
CA PRO A 106 -0.37 -11.79 2.61
C PRO A 106 0.98 -11.93 3.31
N LYS A 107 2.04 -11.34 2.77
CA LYS A 107 3.32 -11.20 3.50
C LYS A 107 3.29 -10.06 4.52
N ARG A 108 2.51 -9.03 4.22
CA ARG A 108 2.46 -7.78 4.98
C ARG A 108 1.02 -7.30 5.09
N ILE A 109 0.65 -6.84 6.28
CA ILE A 109 -0.63 -6.18 6.52
C ILE A 109 -0.35 -4.77 7.01
N ILE A 110 -0.94 -3.78 6.35
CA ILE A 110 -0.93 -2.39 6.78
C ILE A 110 -2.35 -2.02 7.17
N VAL A 111 -2.51 -1.49 8.38
CA VAL A 111 -3.80 -1.06 8.93
C VAL A 111 -3.76 0.44 9.18
N GLY A 112 -4.84 1.12 8.82
CA GLY A 112 -5.06 2.53 9.09
C GLY A 112 -6.55 2.81 9.21
N CYS A 113 -6.88 3.89 9.91
CA CYS A 113 -8.25 4.34 10.07
C CYS A 113 -8.38 5.74 9.49
N ALA A 114 -9.47 5.98 8.75
CA ALA A 114 -9.82 7.29 8.22
C ALA A 114 -11.29 7.57 8.48
N GLU A 115 -11.67 8.84 8.49
CA GLU A 115 -13.07 9.23 8.58
C GLU A 115 -13.83 8.79 7.31
N ASN A 116 -15.09 8.41 7.46
CA ASN A 116 -15.88 7.85 6.34
C ASN A 116 -16.04 8.85 5.19
N ASP A 117 -16.30 10.12 5.51
CA ASP A 117 -16.42 11.19 4.53
C ASP A 117 -15.07 11.53 3.88
N ALA A 118 -13.98 11.53 4.64
CA ALA A 118 -12.63 11.66 4.11
C ALA A 118 -12.30 10.54 3.11
N PHE A 119 -12.63 9.28 3.45
CA PHE A 119 -12.40 8.12 2.59
C PHE A 119 -13.18 8.18 1.26
N HIS A 120 -14.42 8.68 1.30
CA HIS A 120 -15.22 8.90 0.08
C HIS A 120 -14.82 10.15 -0.71
N GLY A 121 -14.14 11.10 -0.06
CA GLY A 121 -13.64 12.35 -0.63
C GLY A 121 -14.55 13.53 -0.33
N THR A 122 -13.99 14.56 0.29
CA THR A 122 -14.59 15.89 0.45
C THR A 122 -13.52 16.95 0.21
N PHE A 123 -13.92 18.17 -0.16
CA PHE A 123 -12.92 19.25 -0.34
C PHE A 123 -12.23 19.66 0.98
N GLN A 124 -12.83 19.34 2.13
CA GLN A 124 -12.34 19.75 3.44
C GLN A 124 -11.44 18.70 4.09
N LYS A 125 -11.60 17.42 3.75
CA LYS A 125 -10.87 16.30 4.37
C LYS A 125 -10.16 15.45 3.32
N SER A 126 -8.96 14.99 3.68
CA SER A 126 -8.15 14.13 2.81
C SER A 126 -8.37 12.65 3.14
N PRO A 127 -8.55 11.77 2.14
CA PRO A 127 -8.56 10.31 2.35
C PRO A 127 -7.21 9.77 2.86
N PHE A 128 -6.15 10.58 2.78
CA PHE A 128 -4.81 10.25 3.26
C PHE A 128 -4.55 10.74 4.69
N ASP A 129 -5.52 11.38 5.34
CA ASP A 129 -5.47 11.73 6.76
C ASP A 129 -5.87 10.51 7.60
N VAL A 130 -4.88 9.68 7.92
CA VAL A 130 -5.02 8.43 8.67
C VAL A 130 -4.88 8.71 10.16
N LYS A 131 -6.00 8.80 10.87
CA LYS A 131 -6.05 9.21 12.28
C LYS A 131 -5.92 8.02 13.22
N HIS A 132 -5.41 8.29 14.43
CA HIS A 132 -5.33 7.28 15.49
C HIS A 132 -6.66 6.98 16.17
N PHE A 133 -7.63 7.91 16.16
CA PHE A 133 -8.94 7.78 16.84
C PHE A 133 -8.83 7.32 18.30
N ASP A 134 -7.80 7.76 19.01
CA ASP A 134 -7.46 7.33 20.37
C ASP A 134 -7.42 5.80 20.57
N MET A 135 -7.07 5.06 19.50
CA MET A 135 -6.90 3.62 19.55
C MET A 135 -5.90 3.25 20.65
N ASN A 136 -6.30 2.30 21.48
CA ASN A 136 -5.57 1.87 22.66
C ASN A 136 -4.95 0.47 22.48
N PHE A 137 -5.38 -0.28 21.48
CA PHE A 137 -4.88 -1.62 21.21
C PHE A 137 -5.12 -2.03 19.75
N ILE A 138 -4.15 -2.69 19.14
CA ILE A 138 -4.30 -3.36 17.83
C ILE A 138 -3.51 -4.68 17.80
N GLY A 139 -4.14 -5.73 17.28
CA GLY A 139 -3.52 -7.04 17.11
C GLY A 139 -3.95 -7.71 15.80
N ILE A 140 -3.06 -8.51 15.23
CA ILE A 140 -3.35 -9.37 14.08
C ILE A 140 -3.20 -10.82 14.52
N TYR A 141 -4.09 -11.68 14.02
CA TYR A 141 -4.06 -13.11 14.30
C TYR A 141 -3.97 -13.89 13.00
N VAL A 142 -3.06 -14.86 12.96
CA VAL A 142 -2.90 -15.81 11.85
C VAL A 142 -3.10 -17.20 12.41
N ASP A 143 -4.10 -17.92 11.91
CA ASP A 143 -4.48 -19.26 12.38
C ASP A 143 -4.66 -19.34 13.91
N GLY A 144 -5.21 -18.27 14.50
CA GLY A 144 -5.44 -18.13 15.93
C GLY A 144 -4.22 -17.71 16.76
N GLN A 145 -3.04 -17.58 16.15
CA GLN A 145 -1.82 -17.12 16.81
C GLN A 145 -1.63 -15.60 16.62
N PRO A 146 -1.36 -14.83 17.70
CA PRO A 146 -1.12 -13.40 17.58
C PRO A 146 0.22 -13.10 16.90
N ILE A 147 0.22 -12.10 16.01
CA ILE A 147 1.42 -11.55 15.35
C ILE A 147 1.44 -10.02 15.53
N PRO A 148 2.43 -9.46 16.24
CA PRO A 148 3.41 -10.14 17.09
C PRO A 148 2.75 -10.81 18.32
N HIS A 149 3.51 -11.58 19.11
CA HIS A 149 2.99 -12.34 20.27
C HIS A 149 2.08 -11.49 21.18
N ASP A 150 2.56 -10.29 21.51
CA ASP A 150 1.78 -9.31 22.25
C ASP A 150 1.21 -8.27 21.27
N PRO A 151 -0.10 -8.02 21.32
CA PRO A 151 -0.71 -6.92 20.59
C PRO A 151 -0.06 -5.57 20.92
N ILE A 152 -0.19 -4.62 20.01
CA ILE A 152 0.37 -3.29 20.18
C ILE A 152 -0.59 -2.47 21.06
N GLU A 153 -0.20 -2.28 22.32
CA GLU A 153 -0.84 -1.35 23.24
C GLU A 153 -0.40 0.09 23.00
N LEU A 154 -1.36 1.01 23.07
CA LEU A 154 -1.19 2.41 22.71
C LEU A 154 -1.86 3.32 23.74
N ASN A 155 -1.25 4.47 24.01
CA ASN A 155 -1.89 5.58 24.71
C ASN A 155 -1.30 6.88 24.18
N PHE A 156 -2.05 7.55 23.31
CA PHE A 156 -1.62 8.78 22.66
C PHE A 156 -1.50 9.95 23.65
N ASN A 157 -2.40 10.03 24.63
CA ASN A 157 -2.37 11.06 25.69
C ASN A 157 -1.13 10.93 26.60
N ALA A 158 -0.70 9.71 26.88
CA ALA A 158 0.51 9.43 27.67
C ALA A 158 1.80 9.35 26.82
N ASN A 159 1.74 9.73 25.53
CA ASN A 159 2.84 9.58 24.58
C ASN A 159 3.39 8.14 24.41
N SER A 160 2.59 7.13 24.76
CA SER A 160 2.92 5.71 24.63
C SER A 160 2.38 5.16 23.31
N TYR A 161 2.91 5.64 22.18
CA TYR A 161 2.56 5.17 20.83
C TYR A 161 3.79 4.69 20.05
N ILE A 162 4.96 4.65 20.70
CA ILE A 162 6.25 4.32 20.07
C ILE A 162 6.22 2.93 19.43
N LYS A 163 5.57 1.94 20.05
CA LYS A 163 5.40 0.60 19.46
C LYS A 163 4.60 0.64 18.15
N GLY A 164 3.59 1.51 18.06
CA GLY A 164 2.83 1.76 16.84
C GLY A 164 3.70 2.34 15.72
N HIS A 165 4.45 3.40 16.01
CA HIS A 165 5.38 4.01 15.04
C HIS A 165 6.50 3.02 14.64
N TYR A 166 7.05 2.29 15.61
CA TYR A 166 8.05 1.25 15.39
C TYR A 166 7.55 0.14 14.45
N SER A 167 6.26 -0.23 14.53
CA SER A 167 5.66 -1.24 13.65
C SER A 167 5.84 -0.90 12.17
N LEU A 168 5.91 0.38 11.80
CA LEU A 168 6.17 0.79 10.42
C LEU A 168 7.57 0.40 9.95
N PHE A 169 8.57 0.44 10.82
CA PHE A 169 9.93 0.00 10.48
C PHE A 169 10.02 -1.53 10.40
N SER A 170 9.55 -2.22 11.44
CA SER A 170 9.62 -3.69 11.52
C SER A 170 8.71 -4.38 10.50
N GLY A 171 7.57 -3.78 10.19
CA GLY A 171 6.60 -4.32 9.24
C GLY A 171 6.93 -4.03 7.78
N THR A 172 7.84 -3.10 7.49
CA THR A 172 8.27 -2.76 6.11
C THR A 172 9.71 -3.13 5.81
N ASP A 173 10.33 -3.96 6.65
CA ASP A 173 11.72 -4.44 6.55
C ASP A 173 12.77 -3.34 6.48
N LYS A 174 12.42 -2.12 6.88
CA LYS A 174 13.32 -0.95 6.93
C LYS A 174 14.11 -0.86 8.24
N PHE A 175 13.76 -1.68 9.22
CA PHE A 175 14.49 -1.71 10.47
C PHE A 175 15.96 -2.12 10.24
N GLY A 176 16.90 -1.28 10.69
CA GLY A 176 18.33 -1.53 10.53
C GLY A 176 18.87 -1.29 9.12
N GLN A 177 18.06 -0.80 8.18
CA GLN A 177 18.53 -0.39 6.85
C GLN A 177 18.94 1.09 6.85
N ASP A 178 19.80 1.49 5.90
CA ASP A 178 20.13 2.90 5.61
C ASP A 178 19.00 3.61 4.83
N GLN A 179 17.76 3.32 5.20
CA GLN A 179 16.55 3.87 4.60
C GLN A 179 15.54 4.20 5.69
N GLY A 180 15.12 5.46 5.71
CA GLY A 180 14.11 5.94 6.66
C GLY A 180 12.67 5.64 6.24
N LEU A 181 11.76 5.99 7.15
CA LEU A 181 10.36 6.25 6.82
C LEU A 181 10.20 7.71 6.42
N PHE A 182 9.30 7.98 5.47
CA PHE A 182 8.86 9.35 5.14
C PHE A 182 7.81 9.87 6.13
N ILE A 183 7.68 9.22 7.30
CA ILE A 183 6.73 9.58 8.37
C ILE A 183 7.54 9.73 9.64
N SER A 184 7.74 10.98 10.06
CA SER A 184 8.35 11.31 11.33
C SER A 184 7.43 10.93 12.51
N ARG A 185 7.99 10.90 13.72
CA ARG A 185 7.22 10.64 14.93
C ARG A 185 6.11 11.68 15.17
N GLU A 186 6.36 12.93 14.79
CA GLU A 186 5.41 14.03 14.94
C GLU A 186 4.29 13.91 13.90
N GLU A 187 4.61 13.58 12.65
CA GLU A 187 3.61 13.33 11.61
C GLU A 187 2.75 12.09 11.91
N TYR A 188 3.33 11.08 12.55
CA TYR A 188 2.65 9.83 12.90
C TYR A 188 1.39 10.06 13.74
N ILE A 189 1.47 10.92 14.77
CA ILE A 189 0.34 11.24 15.63
C ILE A 189 -0.60 12.28 15.00
N ASN A 190 -0.15 13.00 13.97
CA ASN A 190 -0.88 14.08 13.31
C ASN A 190 -1.40 13.64 11.93
N GLY A 191 -2.13 12.52 11.87
CA GLY A 191 -2.82 12.09 10.65
C GLY A 191 -2.05 11.10 9.76
N ASN A 192 -0.96 10.50 10.26
CA ASN A 192 -0.23 9.42 9.56
C ASN A 192 -0.10 8.16 10.43
N THR A 193 -1.13 7.85 11.22
CA THR A 193 -1.14 6.70 12.14
C THR A 193 -1.45 5.40 11.40
N LEU A 194 -0.41 4.79 10.85
CA LEU A 194 -0.47 3.46 10.23
C LEU A 194 0.17 2.41 11.14
N PHE A 195 -0.24 1.15 10.98
CA PHE A 195 0.38 0.00 11.64
C PHE A 195 0.79 -1.00 10.57
N ALA A 196 2.04 -1.47 10.61
CA ALA A 196 2.53 -2.46 9.66
C ALA A 196 2.94 -3.73 10.39
N PHE A 197 2.50 -4.87 9.87
CA PHE A 197 2.78 -6.19 10.40
C PHE A 197 3.40 -7.02 9.29
N ASN A 198 4.63 -7.48 9.52
CA ASN A 198 5.22 -8.55 8.71
C ASN A 198 4.68 -9.87 9.24
N VAL A 199 3.96 -10.60 8.40
CA VAL A 199 3.37 -11.91 8.73
C VAL A 199 4.06 -13.04 7.96
N SER A 200 5.13 -12.74 7.22
CA SER A 200 5.88 -13.76 6.52
C SER A 200 6.63 -14.67 7.53
N PRO A 201 6.69 -15.99 7.30
CA PRO A 201 7.36 -16.92 8.23
C PRO A 201 8.86 -16.64 8.41
N ASP A 202 9.49 -16.08 7.38
CA ASP A 202 10.91 -15.76 7.31
C ASP A 202 11.23 -14.31 7.72
N LEU A 203 10.20 -13.49 7.99
CA LEU A 203 10.32 -12.06 8.26
C LEU A 203 11.11 -11.29 7.18
N CYS A 204 11.03 -11.73 5.92
CA CYS A 204 11.74 -11.16 4.78
C CYS A 204 10.80 -10.79 3.60
N ASP A 205 11.19 -9.76 2.83
CA ASP A 205 10.43 -9.21 1.71
C ASP A 205 10.53 -10.00 0.39
#